data_AF-A0A1I7IAH6-F1
#
_entry.id   AF-A0A1I7IAH6-F1
#
_cell.length_a   1.000
_cell.length_b   1.000
_cell.length_c   1.000
_cell.angle_alpha   90.00
_cell.angle_beta   90.00
_cell.angle_gamma   90.00
#
_symmetry.space_group_name_H-M   'P 1'
#
loop_
_entity.id
_entity.type
_entity.pdbx_description
1 polymer ?
#
loop_
_entity_poly.entity_id
_entity_poly.type
_entity_poly.pdbx_seq_one_letter_code
_entity_poly.pdbx_strand_id
1 'polypeptide(L)'
;MTKFEHILESHYKSEMISYLNSHPEDFEEAIELAIADRQPYSWRAAWVLRGCMERNDRRIKEHLDRIIDAIPAKRDGHARELLIIVQQMELEEDQEGKVFDICMNIWEKIGCQPSVRYNAFKLMCEIAKRHPDLTNEITFLTESIYTDSLSPGVKRGVMRIANSQM
;
A
#
# COMPACT_ATOMS: atom_id res chain seq x y z
N MET A 1 -11.59 -20.35 13.38
CA MET A 1 -11.96 -18.93 13.29
C MET A 1 -11.59 -18.28 14.60
N THR A 2 -10.73 -17.27 14.60
CA THR A 2 -10.33 -16.53 15.80
C THR A 2 -11.38 -15.49 16.20
N LYS A 3 -11.22 -14.87 17.37
CA LYS A 3 -12.07 -13.75 17.79
C LYS A 3 -11.90 -12.56 16.85
N PHE A 4 -10.66 -12.25 16.45
CA PHE A 4 -10.38 -11.16 15.53
C PHE A 4 -10.97 -11.40 14.13
N GLU A 5 -10.90 -12.63 13.60
CA GLU A 5 -11.53 -12.98 12.31
C GLU A 5 -13.06 -12.74 12.34
N HIS A 6 -13.73 -13.07 13.44
CA HIS A 6 -15.15 -12.78 13.60
C HIS A 6 -15.46 -11.27 13.60
N ILE A 7 -14.61 -10.48 14.27
CA ILE A 7 -14.72 -9.01 14.26
C ILE A 7 -14.54 -8.47 12.84
N LEU A 8 -13.53 -8.94 12.12
CA LEU A 8 -13.28 -8.55 10.74
C LEU A 8 -14.50 -8.83 9.87
N GLU A 9 -15.15 -9.99 9.98
CA GLU A 9 -16.26 -10.36 9.11
C GLU A 9 -17.53 -9.52 9.35
N SER A 10 -17.88 -9.26 10.61
CA SER A 10 -19.23 -8.81 10.98
C SER A 10 -19.36 -7.34 11.38
N HIS A 11 -18.25 -6.59 11.48
CA HIS A 11 -18.28 -5.21 12.00
C HIS A 11 -17.96 -4.15 10.95
N TYR A 12 -18.22 -2.89 11.28
CA TYR A 12 -17.75 -1.74 10.50
C TYR A 12 -16.33 -1.34 10.89
N LYS A 13 -15.68 -0.53 10.05
CA LYS A 13 -14.27 -0.15 10.25
C LYS A 13 -13.98 0.46 11.62
N SER A 14 -14.86 1.35 12.09
CA SER A 14 -14.70 2.03 13.39
C SER A 14 -14.68 1.05 14.55
N GLU A 15 -15.49 -0.01 14.48
CA GLU A 15 -15.57 -1.04 15.50
C GLU A 15 -14.34 -1.97 15.44
N MET A 16 -13.86 -2.32 14.25
CA MET A 16 -12.61 -3.08 14.10
C MET A 16 -11.40 -2.32 14.64
N ILE A 17 -11.31 -1.01 14.38
CA ILE A 17 -10.26 -0.15 14.91
C ILE A 17 -10.35 -0.09 16.44
N SER A 18 -11.56 0.14 16.97
CA SER A 18 -11.80 0.15 18.42
C SER A 18 -11.38 -1.17 19.08
N TYR A 19 -11.71 -2.30 18.43
CA TYR A 19 -11.31 -3.62 18.87
C TYR A 19 -9.80 -3.77 18.93
N LEU A 20 -9.09 -3.49 17.84
CA LEU A 20 -7.63 -3.69 17.76
C LEU A 20 -6.86 -2.76 18.69
N ASN A 21 -7.37 -1.55 18.92
CA ASN A 21 -6.80 -0.63 19.91
C ASN A 21 -7.00 -1.11 21.35
N SER A 22 -8.06 -1.88 21.63
CA SER A 22 -8.36 -2.42 22.95
C SER A 22 -7.74 -3.81 23.19
N HIS A 23 -7.23 -4.47 22.14
CA HIS A 23 -6.64 -5.80 22.15
C HIS A 23 -5.29 -5.77 21.39
N PRO A 24 -4.25 -5.09 21.93
CA PRO A 24 -2.96 -4.98 21.26
C PRO A 24 -2.28 -6.33 21.01
N GLU A 25 -2.65 -7.38 21.76
CA GLU A 25 -2.21 -8.76 21.55
C GLU A 25 -2.63 -9.33 20.19
N ASP A 26 -3.73 -8.84 19.61
CA ASP A 26 -4.25 -9.29 18.32
C ASP A 26 -3.60 -8.56 17.13
N PHE A 27 -2.69 -7.60 17.39
CA PHE A 27 -2.03 -6.83 16.33
C PHE A 27 -1.14 -7.71 15.43
N GLU A 28 -0.44 -8.67 16.04
CA GLU A 28 0.36 -9.66 15.31
C GLU A 28 -0.52 -10.49 14.37
N GLU A 29 -1.66 -10.97 14.87
CA GLU A 29 -2.62 -11.71 14.06
C GLU A 29 -3.14 -10.85 12.89
N ALA A 30 -3.35 -9.55 13.11
CA ALA A 30 -3.75 -8.64 12.04
C ALA A 30 -2.70 -8.50 10.94
N ILE A 31 -1.41 -8.46 11.29
CA ILE A 31 -0.31 -8.48 10.31
C ILE A 31 -0.31 -9.78 9.52
N GLU A 32 -0.36 -10.92 10.22
CA GLU A 32 -0.37 -12.24 9.59
C GLU A 32 -1.55 -12.42 8.63
N LEU A 33 -2.75 -12.00 9.04
CA LEU A 33 -3.92 -12.02 8.17
C LEU A 33 -3.75 -11.09 6.96
N ALA A 34 -3.21 -9.89 7.15
CA ALA A 34 -2.98 -8.93 6.07
C ALA A 34 -2.02 -9.46 4.99
N ILE A 35 -1.02 -10.26 5.38
CA ILE A 35 -0.06 -10.90 4.47
C ILE A 35 -0.65 -12.17 3.84
N ALA A 36 -1.54 -12.87 4.53
CA ALA A 36 -2.15 -14.12 4.06
C ALA A 36 -3.05 -13.94 2.82
N ASP A 37 -3.54 -15.06 2.28
CA ASP A 37 -4.59 -15.09 1.25
C ASP A 37 -5.85 -15.79 1.76
N ARG A 38 -6.48 -15.18 2.76
CA ARG A 38 -7.67 -15.71 3.44
C ARG A 38 -8.80 -14.68 3.36
N GLN A 39 -9.52 -14.68 2.25
CA GLN A 39 -10.59 -13.71 2.01
C GLN A 39 -11.88 -14.11 2.77
N PRO A 40 -12.65 -13.15 3.33
CA PRO A 40 -12.44 -11.69 3.27
C PRO A 40 -11.52 -11.13 4.36
N TYR A 41 -10.94 -11.96 5.23
CA TYR A 41 -10.16 -11.52 6.38
C TYR A 41 -8.91 -10.73 5.98
N SER A 42 -8.15 -11.21 4.99
CA SER A 42 -6.85 -10.62 4.65
C SER A 42 -6.93 -9.17 4.17
N TRP A 43 -7.85 -8.84 3.26
CA TRP A 43 -7.98 -7.46 2.81
C TRP A 43 -8.51 -6.54 3.91
N ARG A 44 -9.40 -7.05 4.79
CA ARG A 44 -9.97 -6.27 5.91
C ARG A 44 -8.93 -6.05 7.01
N ALA A 45 -8.09 -7.03 7.29
CA ALA A 45 -6.98 -6.89 8.22
C ALA A 45 -6.02 -5.77 7.76
N ALA A 46 -5.59 -5.78 6.49
CA ALA A 46 -4.79 -4.71 5.92
C ALA A 46 -5.50 -3.34 6.02
N TRP A 47 -6.81 -3.31 5.73
CA TRP A 47 -7.62 -2.10 5.79
C TRP A 47 -7.75 -1.52 7.21
N VAL A 48 -7.79 -2.37 8.24
CA VAL A 48 -7.87 -1.97 9.65
C VAL A 48 -6.51 -1.56 10.18
N LEU A 49 -5.44 -2.32 9.89
CA LEU A 49 -4.06 -2.02 10.30
C LEU A 49 -3.67 -0.58 9.96
N ARG A 50 -3.98 -0.13 8.73
CA ARG A 50 -3.67 1.25 8.32
C ARG A 50 -4.34 2.33 9.20
N GLY A 51 -5.41 1.99 9.90
CA GLY A 51 -6.13 2.89 10.82
C GLY A 51 -5.69 2.78 12.27
N CYS A 52 -4.87 1.78 12.61
CA CYS A 52 -4.37 1.50 13.95
C CYS A 52 -2.86 1.66 14.08
N MET A 53 -2.14 1.71 12.95
CA MET A 53 -0.70 1.96 12.93
C MET A 53 -0.38 3.43 13.11
N GLU A 54 0.78 3.70 13.71
CA GLU A 54 1.40 5.02 13.68
C GLU A 54 2.40 5.13 12.51
N ARG A 55 2.96 6.33 12.30
CA ARG A 55 4.03 6.51 11.33
C ARG A 55 5.28 5.77 11.82
N ASN A 56 5.89 4.98 10.94
CA ASN A 56 7.04 4.12 11.25
C ASN A 56 6.80 3.18 12.44
N ASP A 57 5.61 2.56 12.46
CA ASP A 57 5.16 1.71 13.56
C ASP A 57 6.12 0.53 13.79
N ARG A 58 6.71 0.47 14.99
CA ARG A 58 7.68 -0.57 15.35
C ARG A 58 7.10 -1.99 15.24
N ARG A 59 5.79 -2.17 15.45
CA ARG A 59 5.11 -3.47 15.33
C ARG A 59 5.06 -3.94 13.88
N ILE A 60 5.03 -3.02 12.92
CA ILE A 60 5.05 -3.32 11.48
C ILE A 60 6.48 -3.51 10.98
N LYS A 61 7.46 -2.79 11.54
CA LYS A 61 8.85 -2.78 11.07
C LYS A 61 9.45 -4.19 10.93
N GLU A 62 9.22 -5.07 11.92
CA GLU A 62 9.72 -6.47 11.91
C GLU A 62 9.09 -7.35 10.81
N HIS A 63 7.98 -6.92 10.21
CA HIS A 63 7.23 -7.65 9.19
C HIS A 63 7.25 -6.96 7.83
N LEU A 64 7.96 -5.83 7.70
CA LEU A 64 7.86 -4.95 6.55
C LEU A 64 8.26 -5.65 5.25
N ASP A 65 9.34 -6.44 5.25
CA ASP A 65 9.75 -7.22 4.08
C ASP A 65 8.67 -8.22 3.64
N ARG A 66 8.03 -8.90 4.60
CA ARG A 66 6.96 -9.86 4.31
C ARG A 66 5.71 -9.17 3.77
N ILE A 67 5.44 -7.95 4.24
CA ILE A 67 4.35 -7.11 3.71
C ILE A 67 4.66 -6.70 2.27
N ILE A 68 5.87 -6.22 2.00
CA ILE A 68 6.32 -5.84 0.65
C ILE A 68 6.20 -7.03 -0.31
N ASP A 69 6.67 -8.21 0.11
CA ASP A 69 6.69 -9.44 -0.69
C ASP A 69 5.31 -9.99 -1.01
N ALA A 70 4.32 -9.68 -0.16
CA ALA A 70 2.96 -10.12 -0.38
C ALA A 70 2.26 -9.33 -1.49
N ILE A 71 2.65 -8.06 -1.75
CA ILE A 71 1.94 -7.12 -2.63
C ILE A 71 1.66 -7.69 -4.03
N PRO A 72 2.66 -8.24 -4.76
CA PRO A 72 2.46 -8.66 -6.15
C PRO A 72 1.42 -9.77 -6.34
N ALA A 73 1.19 -10.58 -5.30
CA ALA A 73 0.23 -11.68 -5.33
C ALA A 73 -1.21 -11.24 -4.99
N LYS A 74 -1.43 -9.98 -4.57
CA LYS A 74 -2.76 -9.54 -4.11
C LYS A 74 -3.59 -8.91 -5.23
N ARG A 75 -4.91 -9.05 -5.09
CA ARG A 75 -5.88 -8.29 -5.92
C ARG A 75 -5.76 -6.80 -5.62
N ASP A 76 -6.06 -5.96 -6.61
CA ASP A 76 -5.86 -4.50 -6.57
C ASP A 76 -6.29 -3.82 -5.26
N GLY A 77 -7.49 -4.14 -4.75
CA GLY A 77 -7.98 -3.55 -3.51
C GLY A 77 -7.12 -3.88 -2.29
N HIS A 78 -6.64 -5.12 -2.19
CA HIS A 78 -5.78 -5.59 -1.09
C HIS A 78 -4.33 -5.10 -1.28
N ALA A 79 -3.79 -5.20 -2.49
CA ALA A 79 -2.49 -4.63 -2.84
C ALA A 79 -2.40 -3.14 -2.48
N ARG A 80 -3.47 -2.37 -2.77
CA ARG A 80 -3.56 -0.96 -2.39
C ARG A 80 -3.45 -0.74 -0.87
N GLU A 81 -4.13 -1.53 -0.05
CA GLU A 81 -4.06 -1.36 1.40
C GLU A 81 -2.64 -1.67 1.92
N LEU A 82 -1.97 -2.70 1.39
CA LEU A 82 -0.57 -2.99 1.71
C LEU A 82 0.36 -1.84 1.28
N LEU A 83 0.20 -1.28 0.08
CA LEU A 83 0.96 -0.10 -0.37
C LEU A 83 0.76 1.11 0.54
N ILE A 84 -0.45 1.30 1.11
CA ILE A 84 -0.72 2.39 2.04
C ILE A 84 0.00 2.14 3.38
N ILE A 85 0.06 0.89 3.86
CA ILE A 85 0.87 0.54 5.03
C ILE A 85 2.34 0.87 4.77
N VAL A 86 2.89 0.42 3.64
CA VAL A 86 4.29 0.70 3.25
C VAL A 86 4.57 2.22 3.16
N GLN A 87 3.64 3.02 2.64
CA GLN A 87 3.76 4.49 2.61
C GLN A 87 3.87 5.15 4.00
N GLN A 88 3.52 4.46 5.09
CA GLN A 88 3.64 4.98 6.46
C GLN A 88 4.94 4.53 7.14
N MET A 89 5.72 3.66 6.51
CA MET A 89 6.97 3.11 7.05
C MET A 89 8.19 3.86 6.51
N GLU A 90 9.26 3.86 7.29
CA GLU A 90 10.58 4.21 6.78
C GLU A 90 11.19 2.96 6.13
N LEU A 91 11.62 3.11 4.88
CA LEU A 91 12.24 2.04 4.10
C LEU A 91 13.75 2.14 4.25
N GLU A 92 14.39 0.99 4.41
CA GLU A 92 15.83 0.85 4.23
C GLU A 92 16.18 0.80 2.73
N GLU A 93 17.43 1.06 2.35
CA GLU A 93 17.85 1.24 0.94
C GLU A 93 17.53 0.02 0.05
N ASP A 94 17.68 -1.20 0.58
CA ASP A 94 17.35 -2.43 -0.12
C ASP A 94 15.83 -2.61 -0.34
N GLN A 95 15.03 -2.16 0.63
CA GLN A 95 13.57 -2.15 0.53
C GLN A 95 13.10 -1.13 -0.51
N GLU A 96 13.77 0.02 -0.64
CA GLU A 96 13.40 1.05 -1.62
C GLU A 96 13.46 0.54 -3.05
N GLY A 97 14.56 -0.12 -3.44
CA GLY A 97 14.69 -0.70 -4.78
C GLY A 97 13.58 -1.73 -5.06
N LYS A 98 13.34 -2.63 -4.10
CA LYS A 98 12.29 -3.65 -4.20
C LYS A 98 10.89 -3.06 -4.32
N VAL A 99 10.57 -2.06 -3.50
CA VAL A 99 9.29 -1.37 -3.51
C VAL A 99 9.10 -0.60 -4.82
N PHE A 100 10.15 0.05 -5.32
CA PHE A 100 10.12 0.75 -6.60
C PHE A 100 9.76 -0.20 -7.74
N ASP A 101 10.44 -1.34 -7.84
CA ASP A 101 10.16 -2.37 -8.86
C ASP A 101 8.72 -2.90 -8.78
N ILE A 102 8.23 -3.18 -7.58
CA ILE A 102 6.84 -3.62 -7.37
C ILE A 102 5.87 -2.54 -7.82
N CYS A 103 6.12 -1.28 -7.47
CA CYS A 103 5.25 -0.17 -7.84
C CYS A 103 5.27 0.09 -9.34
N MET A 104 6.41 -0.05 -9.99
CA MET A 104 6.57 0.09 -11.44
C MET A 104 5.73 -0.98 -12.16
N ASN A 105 5.86 -2.24 -11.78
CA ASN A 105 5.05 -3.34 -12.33
C ASN A 105 3.53 -3.11 -12.18
N ILE A 106 3.08 -2.54 -11.05
CA ILE A 106 1.68 -2.16 -10.84
C ILE A 106 1.29 -0.99 -11.73
N TRP A 107 2.15 0.03 -11.84
CA TRP A 107 1.90 1.23 -12.62
C TRP A 107 1.76 0.93 -14.11
N GLU A 108 2.64 0.10 -14.67
CA GLU A 108 2.64 -0.25 -16.09
C GLU A 108 1.42 -1.10 -16.50
N LYS A 109 0.85 -1.84 -15.55
CA LYS A 109 -0.34 -2.66 -15.77
C LYS A 109 -1.60 -1.79 -15.86
N ILE A 110 -1.84 -1.19 -17.02
CA ILE A 110 -2.96 -0.26 -17.28
C ILE A 110 -4.37 -0.85 -17.00
N GLY A 111 -4.50 -2.17 -16.93
CA GLY A 111 -5.73 -2.86 -16.55
C GLY A 111 -6.02 -2.90 -15.05
N CYS A 112 -5.08 -2.51 -14.20
CA CYS A 112 -5.29 -2.41 -12.75
C CYS A 112 -6.18 -1.20 -12.41
N GLN A 113 -6.90 -1.31 -11.28
CA GLN A 113 -7.73 -0.23 -10.77
C GLN A 113 -6.91 1.06 -10.62
N PRO A 114 -7.44 2.22 -11.05
CA PRO A 114 -6.73 3.49 -10.94
C PRO A 114 -6.24 3.81 -9.52
N SER A 115 -6.96 3.36 -8.49
CA SER A 115 -6.59 3.61 -7.09
C SER A 115 -5.33 2.87 -6.63
N VAL A 116 -5.07 1.64 -7.08
CA VAL A 116 -3.83 0.92 -6.73
C VAL A 116 -2.65 1.52 -7.48
N ARG A 117 -2.85 1.84 -8.77
CA ARG A 117 -1.85 2.52 -9.62
C ARG A 117 -1.45 3.88 -9.04
N TYR A 118 -2.40 4.67 -8.56
CA TYR A 118 -2.12 5.94 -7.88
C TYR A 118 -1.20 5.78 -6.66
N ASN A 119 -1.45 4.77 -5.82
CA ASN A 119 -0.66 4.55 -4.62
C ASN A 119 0.74 4.04 -4.95
N ALA A 120 0.86 3.19 -5.97
CA ALA A 120 2.16 2.77 -6.50
C ALA A 120 2.96 3.96 -7.04
N PHE A 121 2.35 4.80 -7.88
CA PHE A 121 2.99 6.02 -8.42
C PHE A 121 3.45 6.97 -7.31
N LYS A 122 2.58 7.23 -6.33
CA LYS A 122 2.92 8.07 -5.18
C LYS A 122 4.14 7.55 -4.44
N LEU A 123 4.22 6.24 -4.20
CA LEU A 123 5.34 5.63 -3.48
C LEU A 123 6.64 5.70 -4.30
N MET A 124 6.58 5.46 -5.62
CA MET A 124 7.74 5.68 -6.52
C MET A 124 8.25 7.11 -6.45
N CYS A 125 7.36 8.11 -6.47
CA CYS A 125 7.78 9.52 -6.35
C CYS A 125 8.42 9.82 -4.99
N GLU A 126 7.91 9.26 -3.88
CA GLU A 126 8.53 9.44 -2.56
C GLU A 126 9.93 8.81 -2.47
N ILE A 127 10.15 7.68 -3.15
CA ILE A 127 11.47 7.05 -3.27
C ILE A 127 12.38 7.90 -4.16
N ALA A 128 11.92 8.33 -5.33
CA ALA A 128 12.69 9.13 -6.28
C ALA A 128 13.20 10.47 -5.69
N LYS A 129 12.54 11.03 -4.67
CA LYS A 129 13.07 12.22 -3.95
C LYS A 129 14.43 11.97 -3.30
N ARG A 130 14.74 10.73 -2.95
CA ARG A 130 16.02 10.32 -2.35
C ARG A 130 17.03 9.86 -3.40
N HIS A 131 16.58 9.60 -4.63
CA HIS A 131 17.35 9.06 -5.75
C HIS A 131 17.17 9.96 -7.00
N PRO A 132 17.95 11.06 -7.13
CA PRO A 132 17.74 12.06 -8.17
C PRO A 132 17.79 11.51 -9.60
N ASP A 133 18.51 10.43 -9.83
CA ASP A 133 18.60 9.70 -11.10
C ASP A 133 17.25 9.14 -11.58
N LEU A 134 16.33 8.85 -10.65
CA LEU A 134 14.98 8.36 -10.98
C LEU A 134 14.02 9.48 -11.43
N THR A 135 14.39 10.75 -11.32
CA THR A 135 13.51 11.89 -11.67
C THR A 135 13.06 11.87 -13.13
N ASN A 136 13.98 11.51 -14.03
CA ASN A 136 13.69 11.40 -15.46
C ASN A 136 12.72 10.25 -15.74
N GLU A 137 12.85 9.14 -15.02
CA GLU A 137 11.96 7.99 -15.14
C GLU A 137 10.53 8.37 -14.74
N ILE A 138 10.35 9.03 -13.58
CA ILE A 138 9.03 9.51 -13.13
C ILE A 138 8.34 10.40 -14.18
N THR A 139 9.09 11.22 -14.90
CA THR A 139 8.53 12.09 -15.96
C THR A 139 7.92 11.25 -17.08
N PHE A 140 8.65 10.23 -17.56
CA PHE A 140 8.17 9.31 -18.60
C PHE A 140 6.91 8.54 -18.16
N LEU A 141 6.81 8.21 -16.87
CA LEU A 141 5.65 7.52 -16.32
C LEU A 141 4.35 8.34 -16.36
N THR A 142 4.41 9.64 -16.66
CA THR A 142 3.23 10.51 -16.81
C THR A 142 2.66 10.58 -18.23
N GLU A 143 3.26 9.89 -19.19
CA GLU A 143 2.79 9.86 -20.57
C GLU A 143 1.38 9.26 -20.72
N SER A 144 0.74 9.54 -21.87
CA SER A 144 -0.65 9.14 -22.14
C SER A 144 -0.84 7.63 -22.10
N ILE A 145 0.16 6.86 -22.53
CA ILE A 145 0.13 5.39 -22.49
C ILE A 145 -0.16 4.85 -21.08
N TYR A 146 0.36 5.51 -20.04
CA TYR A 146 0.12 5.13 -18.65
C TYR A 146 -1.11 5.85 -18.07
N THR A 147 -1.38 7.09 -18.47
CA THR A 147 -2.35 7.93 -17.76
C THR A 147 -3.77 7.96 -18.34
N ASP A 148 -3.98 7.54 -19.59
CA ASP A 148 -5.29 7.62 -20.25
C ASP A 148 -6.33 6.64 -19.71
N SER A 149 -5.88 5.50 -19.17
CA SER A 149 -6.74 4.52 -18.50
C SER A 149 -7.16 4.93 -17.08
N LEU A 150 -6.60 6.01 -16.54
CA LEU A 150 -6.92 6.48 -15.19
C LEU A 150 -8.25 7.22 -15.17
N SER A 151 -8.94 7.17 -14.02
CA SER A 151 -10.09 8.04 -13.82
C SER A 151 -9.64 9.52 -13.79
N PRO A 152 -10.51 10.48 -14.17
CA PRO A 152 -10.13 11.90 -14.20
C PRO A 152 -9.61 12.41 -12.85
N GLY A 153 -10.15 11.91 -11.74
CA GLY A 153 -9.69 12.25 -10.39
C GLY A 153 -8.28 11.74 -10.10
N VAL A 154 -8.00 10.49 -10.47
CA VAL A 154 -6.67 9.89 -10.28
C VAL A 154 -5.65 10.52 -11.20
N LYS A 155 -5.97 10.75 -12.49
CA LYS A 155 -5.07 11.42 -13.44
C LYS A 155 -4.64 12.80 -12.93
N ARG A 156 -5.59 13.60 -12.43
CA ARG A 156 -5.25 14.90 -11.79
C ARG A 156 -4.36 14.75 -10.57
N GLY A 157 -4.57 13.72 -9.75
CA GLY A 157 -3.72 13.43 -8.60
C GLY A 157 -2.29 13.09 -9.00
N VAL A 158 -2.11 12.22 -10.00
CA VAL A 158 -0.80 11.84 -10.56
C VAL A 158 -0.05 13.06 -11.08
N MET A 159 -0.69 13.87 -11.92
CA MET A 159 -0.05 15.08 -12.47
C MET A 159 0.35 16.08 -11.38
N ARG A 160 -0.44 16.20 -10.31
CA ARG A 160 -0.08 17.07 -9.17
C ARG A 160 1.18 16.59 -8.47
N ILE A 161 1.33 15.27 -8.26
CA ILE A 161 2.51 14.68 -7.62
C ILE A 161 3.74 14.83 -8.53
N ALA A 162 3.59 14.54 -9.82
CA ALA A 162 4.69 14.65 -10.78
C ALA A 162 5.22 16.09 -10.88
N ASN A 163 4.32 17.07 -10.99
CA ASN A 163 4.68 18.49 -11.06
C ASN A 163 5.35 19.02 -9.78
N SER A 164 5.23 18.34 -8.63
CA SER A 164 5.95 18.73 -7.42
C SER A 164 7.35 18.10 -7.33
N GLN A 165 7.71 17.19 -8.24
CA GLN A 165 9.06 16.61 -8.34
C GLN A 165 9.94 17.34 -9.37
N MET A 166 9.33 18.14 -10.25
CA MET A 166 9.99 18.96 -11.28
C MET A 166 10.27 20.38 -10.75
#